data_AF-A0A2X1ZLN9-F1
#
_entry.id   AF-A0A2X1ZLN9-F1
#
_cell.length_a   1.000
_cell.length_b   1.000
_cell.length_c   1.000
_cell.angle_alpha   90.00
_cell.angle_beta   90.00
_cell.angle_gamma   90.00
#
_symmetry.space_group_name_H-M   'P 1'
#
loop_
_entity.id
_entity.type
_entity.pdbx_description
1 polymer ?
#
loop_
_entity_poly.entity_id
_entity_poly.type
_entity_poly.pdbx_seq_one_letter_code
_entity_poly.pdbx_strand_id
1 'polypeptide(L)'
;MLYKDACNEKSNQKNLGTIKSSNLCAEIMEVSTPDETAACNLASLACLSSLQTLGLISTKLHQVTKVAIKNLDRVIDVNYHPTDKIEQIEPRTSSCRFGYSRFGGCVLQNASSV
;
A
#
# COMPACT_ATOMS: atom_id res chain seq x y z
N MET A 1 -10.72 6.18 13.94
CA MET A 1 -11.38 5.02 14.58
C MET A 1 -11.08 3.79 13.74
N LEU A 2 -10.67 2.68 14.36
CA LEU A 2 -10.25 1.46 13.67
C LEU A 2 -10.96 0.25 14.30
N TYR A 3 -11.35 -0.72 13.46
CA TYR A 3 -12.08 -1.91 13.90
C TYR A 3 -11.14 -3.11 13.94
N LYS A 4 -10.66 -3.43 15.16
CA LYS A 4 -9.65 -4.47 15.39
C LYS A 4 -10.01 -5.82 14.75
N ASP A 5 -11.26 -6.25 14.91
CA ASP A 5 -11.70 -7.57 14.45
C ASP A 5 -11.69 -7.65 12.92
N ALA A 6 -12.26 -6.63 12.26
CA ALA A 6 -12.28 -6.55 10.80
C ALA A 6 -10.87 -6.50 10.20
N CYS A 7 -9.94 -5.82 10.86
CA CYS A 7 -8.55 -5.76 10.42
C CYS A 7 -7.82 -7.11 10.55
N ASN A 8 -8.07 -7.86 11.63
CA ASN A 8 -7.42 -9.16 11.84
C ASN A 8 -8.03 -10.28 10.99
N GLU A 9 -9.35 -10.28 10.80
CA GLU A 9 -10.05 -11.29 9.98
C GLU A 9 -9.62 -11.24 8.51
N LYS A 10 -9.43 -10.03 7.97
CA LYS A 10 -9.14 -9.78 6.55
C LYS A 10 -7.66 -9.66 6.23
N SER A 11 -6.78 -9.75 7.22
CA SER A 11 -5.35 -9.61 6.99
C SER A 11 -4.75 -10.89 6.39
N ASN A 12 -3.90 -10.71 5.38
CA ASN A 12 -3.06 -11.79 4.85
C ASN A 12 -1.95 -12.20 5.84
N GLN A 13 -1.66 -11.36 6.85
CA GLN A 13 -0.66 -11.62 7.88
C GLN A 13 -1.23 -12.27 9.16
N LYS A 14 -2.47 -12.78 9.12
CA LYS A 14 -3.12 -13.41 10.28
C LYS A 14 -2.36 -14.63 10.83
N ASN A 15 -1.52 -15.25 10.01
CA ASN A 15 -0.63 -16.36 10.38
C ASN A 15 0.59 -15.92 11.20
N LEU A 16 0.98 -14.64 11.14
CA LEU A 16 2.13 -14.10 11.87
C LEU A 16 1.76 -13.65 13.29
N GLY A 17 0.49 -13.29 13.51
CA GLY A 17 -0.01 -12.91 14.81
C GLY A 17 -1.18 -11.94 14.73
N THR A 18 -1.57 -11.40 15.88
CA THR A 18 -2.64 -10.41 15.98
C THR A 18 -2.09 -9.00 15.77
N ILE A 19 -2.68 -8.26 14.84
CA ILE A 19 -2.42 -6.83 14.63
C ILE A 19 -3.01 -6.05 15.80
N LYS A 20 -2.14 -5.31 16.51
CA LYS A 20 -2.48 -4.58 17.74
C LYS A 20 -2.83 -3.12 17.49
N SER A 21 -2.27 -2.52 16.44
CA SER A 21 -2.41 -1.09 16.11
C SER A 21 -2.24 -0.85 14.61
N SER A 22 -2.48 0.39 14.20
CA SER A 22 -2.19 0.90 12.85
C SER A 22 -1.08 1.96 12.92
N ASN A 23 -0.72 2.56 11.78
CA ASN A 23 0.19 3.70 11.71
C ASN A 23 -0.52 5.04 12.01
N LEU A 24 0.25 6.13 11.92
CA LEU A 24 -0.21 7.50 12.17
C LEU A 24 -1.42 7.91 11.30
N CYS A 25 -1.45 7.46 10.05
CA CYS A 25 -2.48 7.83 9.07
C CYS A 25 -3.65 6.81 9.00
N ALA A 26 -3.61 5.76 9.84
CA ALA A 26 -4.64 4.73 10.01
C ALA A 26 -4.92 3.83 8.78
N GLU A 27 -4.02 3.80 7.79
CA GLU A 27 -4.14 2.97 6.59
C GLU A 27 -3.37 1.65 6.69
N ILE A 28 -2.30 1.58 7.48
CA ILE A 28 -1.42 0.40 7.56
C ILE A 28 -1.90 -0.56 8.63
N MET A 29 -2.06 -1.83 8.29
CA MET A 29 -2.44 -2.91 9.23
C MET A 29 -1.42 -4.05 9.11
N GLU A 30 -0.34 -3.97 9.87
CA GLU A 30 0.77 -4.93 9.86
C GLU A 30 0.99 -5.49 11.27
N VAL A 31 1.44 -6.74 11.33
CA VAL A 31 1.76 -7.41 12.60
C VAL A 31 3.00 -6.77 13.22
N SER A 32 2.93 -6.46 14.51
CA SER A 32 4.06 -5.94 15.29
C SER A 32 4.18 -6.70 16.61
N THR A 33 5.42 -7.03 16.97
CA THR A 33 5.78 -7.74 18.19
C THR A 33 6.79 -6.89 18.98
N PRO A 34 7.13 -7.23 20.24
CA PRO A 34 8.15 -6.50 20.99
C PRO A 34 9.51 -6.48 20.29
N ASP A 35 9.80 -7.50 19.47
CA ASP A 35 11.09 -7.69 18.80
C ASP A 35 11.05 -7.31 17.31
N GLU A 36 9.85 -7.19 16.72
CA GLU A 36 9.67 -6.85 15.31
C GLU A 36 8.81 -5.59 15.15
N THR A 37 9.38 -4.58 14.49
CA THR A 37 8.70 -3.31 14.20
C THR A 37 8.35 -3.25 12.72
N ALA A 38 7.05 -3.21 12.42
CA ALA A 38 6.56 -3.09 11.06
C ALA A 38 6.96 -1.74 10.41
N ALA A 39 7.29 -1.76 9.13
CA ALA A 39 7.66 -0.59 8.34
C ALA A 39 6.86 -0.50 7.05
N CYS A 40 6.63 0.72 6.59
CA CYS A 40 5.64 1.01 5.56
C CYS A 40 6.30 1.55 4.29
N ASN A 41 6.32 0.74 3.23
CA ASN A 41 6.78 1.16 1.91
C ASN A 41 5.58 1.61 1.07
N LEU A 42 5.52 2.92 0.81
CA LEU A 42 4.35 3.59 0.22
C LEU A 42 4.67 4.15 -1.17
N ALA A 43 3.76 3.93 -2.11
CA ALA A 43 3.74 4.65 -3.38
C ALA A 43 2.32 5.11 -3.71
N SER A 44 2.21 6.18 -4.51
CA SER A 44 0.92 6.65 -4.99
C SER A 44 0.86 6.72 -6.50
N LEU A 45 -0.25 6.20 -7.06
CA LEU A 45 -0.57 6.31 -8.47
C LEU A 45 -1.46 7.54 -8.69
N ALA A 46 -1.03 8.43 -9.58
CA ALA A 46 -1.84 9.56 -9.99
C ALA A 46 -2.98 9.08 -10.91
N CYS A 47 -4.23 9.41 -10.57
CA CYS A 47 -5.35 9.23 -11.48
C CYS A 47 -5.22 10.26 -12.61
N LEU A 48 -4.75 9.80 -13.78
CA LEU A 48 -4.63 10.61 -14.98
C LEU A 48 -6.00 10.70 -15.66
N SER A 49 -6.47 11.91 -15.89
CA SER A 49 -7.74 12.22 -16.57
C SER A 49 -7.79 11.85 -18.05
N SER A 50 -6.67 11.42 -18.64
CA SER A 50 -6.59 10.99 -20.04
C SER A 50 -7.05 9.55 -20.27
N LEU A 51 -7.57 8.87 -19.25
CA LEU A 51 -8.06 7.50 -19.33
C LEU A 51 -9.57 7.52 -19.68
N GLN A 52 -9.88 7.97 -20.90
CA GLN A 52 -11.25 8.22 -21.38
C GLN A 52 -12.06 6.97 -21.78
N THR A 53 -11.58 5.76 -21.51
CA THR A 53 -12.32 4.53 -21.90
C THR A 53 -12.12 3.46 -20.84
N LEU A 54 -13.19 3.04 -20.16
CA LEU A 54 -13.18 2.05 -19.06
C LEU A 54 -12.29 0.82 -19.34
N GLY A 55 -12.20 0.38 -20.60
CA GLY A 55 -11.33 -0.73 -21.03
C GLY A 55 -9.83 -0.40 -21.16
N LEU A 56 -9.46 0.82 -21.55
CA LEU A 56 -8.07 1.26 -21.70
C LEU A 56 -7.43 1.72 -20.38
N ILE A 57 -8.25 2.14 -19.41
CA ILE A 57 -7.81 2.45 -18.04
C ILE A 57 -7.16 1.21 -17.42
N SER A 58 -7.82 0.06 -17.55
CA SER A 58 -7.41 -1.19 -16.90
C SER A 58 -6.03 -1.67 -17.36
N THR A 59 -5.74 -1.62 -18.67
CA THR A 59 -4.49 -2.15 -19.22
C THR A 59 -3.28 -1.28 -18.90
N LYS A 60 -3.38 0.04 -19.08
CA LYS A 60 -2.28 0.98 -18.73
C LYS A 60 -2.08 1.04 -17.22
N LEU A 61 -3.15 1.09 -16.43
CA LEU A 61 -3.04 1.09 -14.97
C LEU A 61 -2.38 -0.19 -14.45
N HIS A 62 -2.72 -1.34 -15.01
CA HIS A 62 -2.06 -2.61 -14.69
C HIS A 62 -0.56 -2.59 -15.00
N GLN A 63 -0.17 -2.06 -16.16
CA GLN A 63 1.24 -1.93 -16.53
C GLN A 63 2.01 -1.02 -15.57
N VAL A 64 1.47 0.15 -15.24
CA VAL A 64 2.10 1.09 -14.31
C VAL A 64 2.18 0.49 -12.90
N THR A 65 1.11 -0.16 -12.44
CA THR A 65 1.07 -0.81 -11.12
C THR A 65 2.13 -1.92 -11.02
N LYS A 66 2.32 -2.73 -12.07
CA LYS A 66 3.40 -3.74 -12.11
C LYS A 66 4.79 -3.13 -11.95
N VAL A 67 5.06 -2.02 -12.63
CA VAL A 67 6.35 -1.32 -12.50
C VAL A 67 6.50 -0.76 -11.09
N ALA A 68 5.45 -0.15 -10.55
CA ALA A 68 5.47 0.44 -9.23
C ALA A 68 5.70 -0.62 -8.14
N ILE A 69 5.08 -1.81 -8.23
CA ILE A 69 5.32 -2.94 -7.31
C ILE A 69 6.78 -3.36 -7.34
N LYS A 70 7.38 -3.54 -8.52
CA LYS A 70 8.80 -3.90 -8.66
C LYS A 70 9.74 -2.85 -8.09
N ASN A 71 9.33 -1.58 -8.11
CA ASN A 71 10.12 -0.50 -7.54
C ASN A 71 10.02 -0.51 -6.01
N LEU A 72 8.82 -0.71 -5.45
CA LEU A 72 8.67 -0.83 -3.99
C LEU A 72 9.40 -2.05 -3.43
N ASP A 73 9.34 -3.17 -4.13
CA ASP A 73 10.08 -4.39 -3.76
C ASP A 73 11.58 -4.11 -3.66
N ARG A 74 12.15 -3.37 -4.63
CA ARG A 74 13.55 -2.91 -4.57
C ARG A 74 13.84 -1.90 -3.47
N VAL A 75 12.85 -1.08 -3.08
CA VAL A 75 13.03 -0.12 -1.99
C VAL A 75 13.29 -0.87 -0.70
N ILE A 76 12.63 -2.01 -0.46
CA ILE A 76 12.85 -2.84 0.74
C ILE A 76 14.34 -3.21 0.87
N ASP A 77 14.95 -3.69 -0.22
CA ASP A 77 16.36 -4.12 -0.21
C ASP A 77 17.37 -2.97 -0.05
N VAL A 78 17.02 -1.77 -0.51
CA VAL A 78 17.93 -0.60 -0.57
C VAL A 78 17.71 0.35 0.62
N ASN A 79 16.59 0.22 1.34
CA ASN A 79 16.24 1.15 2.40
C ASN A 79 17.21 1.05 3.58
N TYR A 80 17.47 2.18 4.22
CA TYR A 80 18.23 2.19 5.47
C TYR A 80 17.28 1.94 6.64
N HIS A 81 17.47 0.83 7.36
CA HIS A 81 16.68 0.51 8.54
C HIS A 81 17.33 1.11 9.79
N PRO A 82 16.66 2.02 10.52
CA PRO A 82 17.24 2.68 11.69
C PRO A 82 17.32 1.76 12.92
N THR A 83 16.66 0.60 12.89
CA THR A 83 16.66 -0.38 13.98
C THR A 83 16.64 -1.79 13.41
N ASP A 84 17.40 -2.71 14.01
CA ASP A 84 17.50 -4.11 13.62
C ASP A 84 16.13 -4.84 13.63
N LYS A 85 15.19 -4.36 14.47
CA LYS A 85 13.81 -4.88 14.54
C LYS A 85 13.03 -4.76 13.23
N ILE A 86 13.35 -3.75 12.43
CA ILE A 86 12.72 -3.50 11.13
C ILE A 86 13.37 -4.42 10.08
N GLU A 87 14.70 -4.52 10.10
CA GLU A 87 15.47 -5.33 9.17
C GLU A 87 15.12 -6.83 9.25
N GLN A 88 14.67 -7.32 10.41
CA GLN A 88 14.25 -8.71 10.59
C GLN A 88 12.85 -9.05 10.02
N ILE A 89 11.91 -8.10 10.05
CA ILE A 89 10.51 -8.34 9.64
C ILE A 89 10.24 -7.99 8.18
N GLU A 90 10.93 -6.99 7.63
CA GLU A 90 10.77 -6.53 6.25
C GLU A 90 10.95 -7.67 5.23
N PRO A 91 12.02 -8.49 5.26
CA PRO A 91 12.19 -9.60 4.33
C PRO A 91 11.13 -10.71 4.48
N ARG A 92 10.50 -10.81 5.67
CA ARG A 92 9.47 -11.82 5.95
C ARG A 92 8.08 -11.40 5.50
N THR A 93 7.79 -10.10 5.56
CA THR A 93 6.46 -9.55 5.28
C THR A 93 6.37 -8.91 3.90
N SER A 94 7.48 -8.35 3.41
CA SER A 94 7.62 -7.63 2.14
C SER A 94 6.44 -6.71 1.85
N SER A 95 5.96 -5.99 2.87
CA SER A 95 4.73 -5.22 2.79
C SER A 95 4.91 -3.97 1.93
N CYS A 96 4.17 -3.95 0.83
CA CYS A 96 4.11 -2.83 -0.10
C CYS A 96 2.69 -2.26 -0.13
N ARG A 97 2.55 -0.93 -0.07
CA ARG A 97 1.24 -0.27 -0.14
C ARG A 97 1.15 0.76 -1.27
N PHE A 98 0.03 0.70 -1.97
CA PHE A 98 -0.35 1.66 -3.01
C PHE A 98 -1.57 2.47 -2.60
N GLY A 99 -1.49 3.78 -2.82
CA GLY A 99 -2.63 4.70 -2.74
C GLY A 99 -2.92 5.37 -4.08
N TYR A 100 -4.13 5.86 -4.26
CA TYR A 100 -4.48 6.71 -5.40
C TYR A 100 -4.48 8.18 -5.01
N SER A 101 -3.85 9.00 -5.83
CA SER A 101 -3.87 10.46 -5.71
C SER A 101 -4.82 11.08 -6.74
N ARG A 102 -5.44 12.20 -6.37
CA ARG A 102 -6.29 13.04 -7.25
C ARG A 102 -7.54 12.34 -7.80
N PHE A 103 -8.07 11.34 -7.11
CA PHE A 103 -9.28 10.63 -7.54
C PHE A 103 -10.48 11.57 -7.76
N GLY A 104 -10.73 12.52 -6.85
CA GLY A 104 -11.83 13.49 -6.99
C GLY A 104 -11.72 14.36 -8.27
N GLY A 105 -10.52 14.84 -8.60
CA GLY A 105 -10.29 15.59 -9.85
C GLY A 105 -10.49 14.72 -11.09
N CYS A 106 -10.10 13.46 -11.00
CA CYS A 106 -10.32 12.45 -12.04
C CYS A 106 -11.83 12.25 -12.33
N VAL A 107 -12.64 12.13 -11.27
CA VAL A 107 -14.10 11.97 -11.40
C VAL A 107 -14.75 13.23 -11.99
N LEU A 108 -14.37 14.41 -11.50
CA LEU A 108 -14.94 15.68 -11.99
C LEU A 108 -14.65 15.93 -13.47
N GLN A 109 -13.43 15.65 -13.93
CA GLN A 109 -13.07 15.85 -15.34
C GLN A 109 -13.81 14.88 -16.27
N ASN A 110 -14.09 13.65 -15.82
CA ASN A 110 -14.88 12.70 -16.59
C ASN A 110 -16.37 13.09 -16.67
N ALA A 111 -16.91 13.74 -15.62
CA ALA A 111 -18.27 14.25 -15.61
C ALA A 111 -18.48 15.44 -16.56
N SER A 112 -17.43 16.21 -16.87
CA SER A 112 -17.48 17.36 -17.79
C SER A 112 -17.28 17.00 -19.27
N SER A 113 -16.96 15.74 -19.57
CA SER A 113 -16.79 15.22 -20.94
C SER A 113 -18.03 14.48 -21.49
N VAL A 114 -19.17 14.58 -20.79
CA VAL A 114 -20.51 14.15 -21.24
C VAL A 114 -21.37 15.39 -21.40
#